data_AF-A0A6P6YIK5-F1
#
_entry.id   AF-A0A6P6YIK5-F1
#
_cell.length_a   1.000
_cell.length_b   1.000
_cell.length_c   1.000
_cell.angle_alpha   90.00
_cell.angle_beta   90.00
_cell.angle_gamma   90.00
#
_symmetry.space_group_name_H-M   'P 1'
#
loop_
_entity.id
_entity.type
_entity.pdbx_description
1 polymer ?
#
loop_
_entity_poly.entity_id
_entity_poly.type
_entity_poly.pdbx_seq_one_letter_code
_entity_poly.pdbx_strand_id
1 'polypeptide(L)'
;MFAKFFLIILLFVISIESITVNAECNEKRKLDIDRTVSKILAFGKDGRTFPENVVQLKTFCRDTNDMIAKVESYFKECGLTNQQDFANVFIYSLKHVIRTLCRKRRSKKVTQFLKVGPCLNKFILDDRCIAGFSNQSKPLISAKIGNKKLEHICCNYASAMTCVDDWIMERSCSRDYRELLTDYVRGVFDNMIAVICGENNNDSDRCDHLNAKAPKMNAEQAKNSTPYNSFMFIIMDIFDSLDNDINA
;
A
#
# COMPACT_ATOMS: atom_id res chain seq x y z
N MET A 1 8.55 0.58 55.90
CA MET A 1 7.24 0.90 55.26
C MET A 1 7.41 1.58 53.90
N PHE A 2 8.33 2.55 53.77
CA PHE A 2 8.61 3.29 52.52
C PHE A 2 9.05 2.44 51.30
N ALA A 3 9.85 1.38 51.50
CA ALA A 3 10.33 0.55 50.39
C ALA A 3 9.21 -0.23 49.66
N LYS A 4 8.15 -0.64 50.38
CA LYS A 4 6.99 -1.32 49.77
C LYS A 4 6.11 -0.36 48.95
N PHE A 5 6.07 0.92 49.34
CA PHE A 5 5.32 1.96 48.63
C PHE A 5 5.99 2.34 47.31
N PHE A 6 7.33 2.44 47.30
CA PHE A 6 8.11 2.69 46.09
C PHE A 6 7.99 1.55 45.05
N LEU A 7 7.96 0.29 45.50
CA LEU A 7 7.82 -0.87 44.63
C LEU A 7 6.44 -0.93 43.97
N ILE A 8 5.39 -0.52 44.68
CA ILE A 8 4.02 -0.41 44.13
C ILE A 8 3.94 0.72 43.10
N ILE A 9 4.54 1.88 43.37
CA ILE A 9 4.57 3.01 42.42
C ILE A 9 5.35 2.64 41.16
N LEU A 10 6.52 1.98 41.29
CA LEU A 10 7.29 1.49 40.15
C LEU A 10 6.51 0.44 39.34
N LEU A 11 5.82 -0.49 39.99
CA LEU A 11 4.96 -1.46 39.29
C LEU A 11 3.79 -0.77 38.58
N PHE A 12 3.17 0.26 39.16
CA PHE A 12 2.13 1.05 38.49
C PHE A 12 2.67 1.85 37.30
N VAL A 13 3.84 2.47 37.41
CA VAL A 13 4.46 3.24 36.33
C VAL A 13 4.89 2.32 35.17
N ILE A 14 5.47 1.16 35.47
CA ILE A 14 5.83 0.15 34.45
C ILE A 14 4.57 -0.44 33.79
N SER A 15 3.47 -0.57 34.54
CA SER A 15 2.17 -1.01 33.99
C SER A 15 1.51 0.05 33.11
N ILE A 16 1.73 1.35 33.36
CA ILE A 16 1.16 2.45 32.56
C ILE A 16 1.93 2.61 31.24
N GLU A 17 3.26 2.45 31.23
CA GLU A 17 4.05 2.45 29.98
C GLU A 17 3.74 1.24 29.09
N SER A 18 3.28 0.12 29.67
CA SER A 18 2.96 -1.11 28.94
C SER A 18 1.49 -1.22 28.50
N ILE A 19 0.62 -0.27 28.87
CA ILE A 19 -0.82 -0.31 28.56
C ILE A 19 -1.29 1.07 28.06
N THR A 20 -0.70 1.53 26.96
CA THR A 20 -1.39 2.45 26.04
C THR A 20 -1.24 1.97 24.60
N VAL A 21 -1.48 0.67 24.37
CA VAL A 21 -2.00 0.26 23.06
C VAL A 21 -3.35 0.96 22.93
N ASN A 22 -3.38 2.05 22.18
CA ASN A 22 -4.59 2.80 21.91
C ASN A 22 -5.63 1.79 21.41
N ALA A 23 -6.75 1.59 22.13
CA ALA A 23 -7.72 0.52 21.84
C ALA A 23 -8.28 0.59 20.40
N GLU A 24 -8.08 1.74 19.75
CA GLU A 24 -8.39 2.00 18.35
C GLU A 24 -7.40 1.39 17.35
N CYS A 25 -6.17 1.04 17.74
CA CYS A 25 -5.14 0.42 16.89
C CYS A 25 -5.35 -1.08 16.71
N ASN A 26 -6.54 -1.46 16.23
CA ASN A 26 -6.93 -2.84 15.99
C ASN A 26 -7.03 -3.16 14.49
N GLU A 27 -7.14 -4.46 14.17
CA GLU A 27 -7.26 -4.95 12.79
C GLU A 27 -8.40 -4.30 11.99
N LYS A 28 -9.51 -3.96 12.65
CA LYS A 28 -10.62 -3.27 11.98
C LYS A 28 -10.22 -1.88 11.51
N ARG A 29 -9.50 -1.11 12.33
CA ARG A 29 -8.97 0.22 11.93
C ARG A 29 -7.92 0.06 10.83
N LYS A 30 -7.02 -0.92 10.93
CA LYS A 30 -6.03 -1.23 9.89
C LYS A 30 -6.70 -1.47 8.53
N LEU A 31 -7.73 -2.33 8.49
CA LEU A 31 -8.49 -2.63 7.26
C LEU A 31 -9.24 -1.42 6.71
N ASP A 32 -9.78 -0.55 7.57
CA ASP A 32 -10.42 0.70 7.14
C ASP A 32 -9.41 1.70 6.53
N ILE A 33 -8.19 1.75 7.04
CA ILE A 33 -7.11 2.57 6.49
C ILE A 33 -6.60 1.98 5.17
N ASP A 34 -6.45 0.66 5.07
CA ASP A 34 -6.10 -0.02 3.81
C ASP A 34 -7.15 0.23 2.71
N ARG A 35 -8.44 0.17 3.08
CA ARG A 35 -9.55 0.58 2.20
C ARG A 35 -9.46 2.05 1.81
N THR A 36 -9.08 2.91 2.75
CA THR A 36 -8.89 4.36 2.50
C THR A 36 -7.76 4.58 1.50
N VAL A 37 -6.65 3.83 1.58
CA VAL A 37 -5.56 3.87 0.59
C VAL A 37 -6.07 3.49 -0.80
N SER A 38 -6.83 2.39 -0.94
CA SER A 38 -7.43 2.00 -2.23
C SER A 38 -8.33 3.11 -2.82
N LYS A 39 -9.15 3.77 -1.99
CA LYS A 39 -9.99 4.91 -2.40
C LYS A 39 -9.19 6.12 -2.90
N ILE A 40 -8.03 6.40 -2.28
CA ILE A 40 -7.17 7.50 -2.73
C ILE A 40 -6.64 7.22 -4.13
N LEU A 41 -6.16 5.99 -4.38
CA LEU A 41 -5.63 5.58 -5.68
C LEU A 41 -6.71 5.56 -6.75
N ALA A 42 -7.97 5.41 -6.33
CA ALA A 42 -9.14 5.34 -7.19
C ALA A 42 -9.07 4.13 -8.14
N PHE A 43 -8.50 3.00 -7.70
CA PHE A 43 -8.47 1.74 -8.44
C PHE A 43 -8.64 0.55 -7.50
N GLY A 44 -9.23 -0.52 -8.03
CA GLY A 44 -9.55 -1.75 -7.30
C GLY A 44 -10.98 -1.73 -6.74
N LYS A 45 -11.37 -2.81 -6.06
CA LYS A 45 -12.75 -3.05 -5.60
C LYS A 45 -13.33 -1.95 -4.69
N ASP A 46 -12.46 -1.21 -4.00
CA ASP A 46 -12.82 -0.08 -3.13
C ASP A 46 -12.51 1.28 -3.77
N GLY A 47 -12.14 1.30 -5.04
CA GLY A 47 -11.93 2.51 -5.82
C GLY A 47 -13.18 3.37 -5.87
N ARG A 48 -12.97 4.69 -5.93
CA ARG A 48 -14.03 5.69 -6.11
C ARG A 48 -13.95 6.27 -7.51
N THR A 49 -15.07 6.78 -8.01
CA THR A 49 -15.16 7.43 -9.32
C THR A 49 -14.05 8.48 -9.51
N PHE A 50 -13.31 8.32 -10.60
CA PHE A 50 -12.30 9.27 -11.04
C PHE A 50 -12.98 10.50 -11.66
N PRO A 51 -12.47 11.73 -11.43
CA PRO A 51 -13.14 12.94 -11.90
C PRO A 51 -13.11 13.05 -13.42
N GLU A 52 -14.25 13.44 -14.00
CA GLU A 52 -14.45 13.62 -15.44
C GLU A 52 -14.48 15.11 -15.84
N ASN A 53 -14.61 15.99 -14.85
CA ASN A 53 -14.63 17.43 -15.06
C ASN A 53 -14.02 18.19 -13.87
N VAL A 54 -13.86 19.51 -14.03
CA VAL A 54 -13.20 20.38 -13.04
C VAL A 54 -13.97 20.46 -11.72
N VAL A 55 -15.31 20.40 -11.76
CA VAL A 55 -16.14 20.45 -10.56
C VAL A 55 -15.91 19.19 -9.72
N GLN A 56 -15.98 18.03 -10.37
CA GLN A 56 -15.68 16.74 -9.74
C GLN A 56 -14.22 16.66 -9.25
N LEU A 57 -13.26 17.21 -10.00
CA LEU A 57 -11.85 17.25 -9.61
C LEU A 57 -11.63 18.01 -8.30
N LYS A 58 -12.34 19.13 -8.10
CA LYS A 58 -12.23 19.91 -6.86
C LYS A 58 -12.66 19.08 -5.65
N THR A 59 -13.79 18.38 -5.75
CA THR A 59 -14.29 17.47 -4.72
C THR A 59 -13.32 16.30 -4.52
N PHE A 60 -12.90 15.66 -5.61
CA PHE A 60 -11.94 14.56 -5.58
C PHE A 60 -10.68 14.95 -4.79
N CYS A 61 -10.10 16.11 -5.10
CA CYS A 61 -8.89 16.61 -4.48
C CYS A 61 -9.03 16.95 -3.00
N ARG A 62 -10.15 17.57 -2.59
CA ARG A 62 -10.43 17.83 -1.18
C ARG A 62 -10.50 16.51 -0.41
N ASP A 63 -11.36 15.61 -0.87
CA ASP A 63 -11.60 14.34 -0.20
C ASP A 63 -10.33 13.46 -0.20
N THR A 64 -9.48 13.54 -1.23
CA THR A 64 -8.16 12.87 -1.22
C THR A 64 -7.28 13.39 -0.10
N ASN A 65 -7.19 14.71 0.08
CA ASN A 65 -6.31 15.28 1.12
C ASN A 65 -6.80 14.89 2.52
N ASP A 66 -8.12 14.85 2.73
CA ASP A 66 -8.71 14.40 4.00
C ASP A 66 -8.38 12.91 4.26
N MET A 67 -8.47 12.07 3.22
CA MET A 67 -8.08 10.66 3.31
C MET A 67 -6.58 10.47 3.56
N ILE A 68 -5.71 11.26 2.92
CA ILE A 68 -4.26 11.23 3.18
C ILE A 68 -3.97 11.59 4.64
N ALA A 69 -4.61 12.63 5.18
CA ALA A 69 -4.45 13.03 6.57
C ALA A 69 -4.90 11.92 7.54
N LYS A 70 -5.96 11.20 7.19
CA LYS A 70 -6.43 10.04 7.97
C LYS A 70 -5.40 8.89 7.97
N VAL A 71 -4.80 8.58 6.82
CA VAL A 71 -3.74 7.56 6.72
C VAL A 71 -2.52 7.98 7.54
N GLU A 72 -2.10 9.23 7.45
CA GLU A 72 -0.97 9.79 8.21
C GLU A 72 -1.21 9.75 9.73
N SER A 73 -2.40 10.12 10.20
CA SER A 73 -2.78 10.02 11.62
C SER A 73 -2.73 8.58 12.11
N TYR A 74 -3.21 7.62 11.32
CA TYR A 74 -3.12 6.20 11.69
C TYR A 74 -1.68 5.75 11.93
N PHE A 75 -0.75 6.03 11.01
CA PHE A 75 0.64 5.60 11.21
C PHE A 75 1.32 6.33 12.37
N LYS A 76 0.99 7.60 12.59
CA LYS A 76 1.49 8.35 13.75
C LYS A 76 1.01 7.78 15.08
N GLU A 77 -0.23 7.29 15.14
CA GLU A 77 -0.86 6.80 16.37
C GLU A 77 -0.62 5.30 16.62
N CYS A 78 -0.57 4.51 15.56
CA CYS A 78 -0.58 3.04 15.62
C CYS A 78 0.66 2.39 15.01
N GLY A 79 1.44 3.12 14.22
CA GLY A 79 2.60 2.57 13.54
C GLY A 79 3.79 2.42 14.48
N LEU A 80 4.49 1.29 14.38
CA LEU A 80 5.85 1.15 14.92
C LEU A 80 6.83 2.06 14.15
N THR A 81 7.99 2.39 14.70
CA THR A 81 8.97 3.32 14.06
C THR A 81 9.27 2.93 12.61
N ASN A 82 9.55 1.65 12.36
CA ASN A 82 9.83 1.13 11.02
C ASN A 82 8.62 1.28 10.06
N GLN A 83 7.40 1.04 10.56
CA GLN A 83 6.17 1.23 9.80
C GLN A 83 5.92 2.72 9.51
N GLN A 84 6.24 3.61 10.46
CA GLN A 84 6.13 5.05 10.27
C GLN A 84 7.07 5.54 9.17
N ASP A 85 8.34 5.12 9.21
CA ASP A 85 9.32 5.50 8.18
C ASP A 85 8.91 5.00 6.79
N PHE A 86 8.48 3.74 6.71
CA PHE A 86 7.95 3.17 5.48
C PHE A 86 6.71 3.91 4.97
N ALA A 87 5.74 4.16 5.85
CA ALA A 87 4.53 4.90 5.52
C ALA A 87 4.83 6.34 5.11
N ASN A 88 5.82 7.01 5.72
CA ASN A 88 6.24 8.36 5.37
C ASN A 88 6.74 8.45 3.93
N VAL A 89 7.51 7.46 3.45
CA VAL A 89 7.96 7.38 2.04
C VAL A 89 6.77 7.25 1.09
N PHE A 90 5.82 6.36 1.42
CA PHE A 90 4.59 6.19 0.64
C PHE A 90 3.75 7.47 0.63
N ILE A 91 3.46 8.05 1.80
CA ILE A 91 2.64 9.26 1.96
C ILE A 91 3.29 10.46 1.24
N TYR A 92 4.61 10.59 1.30
CA TYR A 92 5.33 11.63 0.57
C TYR A 92 5.11 11.50 -0.94
N SER A 93 5.30 10.30 -1.48
CA SER A 93 5.11 9.99 -2.91
C SER A 93 3.67 10.25 -3.35
N LEU A 94 2.72 9.80 -2.54
CA LEU A 94 1.30 10.03 -2.75
C LEU A 94 0.96 11.53 -2.75
N LYS A 95 1.40 12.29 -1.75
CA LYS A 95 1.22 13.75 -1.68
C LYS A 95 1.82 14.44 -2.90
N HIS A 96 2.96 13.97 -3.41
CA HIS A 96 3.59 14.52 -4.62
C HIS A 96 2.72 14.33 -5.88
N VAL A 97 2.24 13.10 -6.12
CA VAL A 97 1.38 12.77 -7.26
C VAL A 97 0.05 13.54 -7.17
N ILE A 98 -0.59 13.52 -6.00
CA ILE A 98 -1.87 14.21 -5.79
C ILE A 98 -1.72 15.72 -5.91
N ARG A 99 -0.64 16.33 -5.41
CA ARG A 99 -0.38 17.76 -5.61
C ARG A 99 -0.27 18.13 -7.09
N THR A 100 0.31 17.25 -7.90
CA THR A 100 0.41 17.45 -9.36
C THR A 100 -0.96 17.40 -10.03
N LEU A 101 -1.83 16.47 -9.62
CA LEU A 101 -3.20 16.35 -10.12
C LEU A 101 -4.11 17.49 -9.63
N CYS A 102 -3.94 17.93 -8.38
CA CYS A 102 -4.80 18.87 -7.67
C CYS A 102 -4.29 20.32 -7.69
N ARG A 103 -3.33 20.64 -8.56
CA ARG A 103 -2.79 21.98 -8.72
C ARG A 103 -3.88 22.96 -9.17
N LYS A 104 -3.92 24.15 -8.57
CA LYS A 104 -4.88 25.23 -8.91
C LYS A 104 -4.86 25.59 -10.40
N ARG A 105 -3.68 25.61 -11.02
CA ARG A 105 -3.52 25.86 -12.46
C ARG A 105 -3.63 24.55 -13.24
N ARG A 106 -4.57 24.49 -14.18
CA ARG A 106 -4.78 23.33 -15.06
C ARG A 106 -3.55 23.09 -15.93
N SER A 107 -2.95 21.91 -15.77
CA SER A 107 -1.84 21.45 -16.63
C SER A 107 -2.36 20.56 -17.77
N LYS A 108 -1.49 20.28 -18.75
CA LYS A 108 -1.76 19.28 -19.81
C LYS A 108 -2.07 17.91 -19.20
N LYS A 109 -1.29 17.48 -18.20
CA LYS A 109 -1.49 16.21 -17.48
C LYS A 109 -2.87 16.13 -16.83
N VAL A 110 -3.29 17.17 -16.09
CA VAL A 110 -4.64 17.23 -15.47
C VAL A 110 -5.73 17.13 -16.53
N THR A 111 -5.56 17.81 -17.67
CA THR A 111 -6.52 17.74 -18.78
C THR A 111 -6.63 16.34 -19.37
N GLN A 112 -5.52 15.62 -19.49
CA GLN A 112 -5.51 14.24 -19.97
C GLN A 112 -6.15 13.28 -18.96
N PHE A 113 -5.89 13.45 -17.66
CA PHE A 113 -6.55 12.69 -16.59
C PHE A 113 -8.08 12.84 -16.63
N LEU A 114 -8.59 14.07 -16.79
CA LEU A 114 -10.04 14.29 -16.91
C LEU A 114 -10.62 13.65 -18.18
N LYS A 115 -9.87 13.65 -19.29
CA LYS A 115 -10.30 13.04 -20.56
C LYS A 115 -10.39 11.52 -20.47
N VAL A 116 -9.47 10.86 -19.77
CA VAL A 116 -9.48 9.40 -19.60
C VAL A 116 -10.39 8.96 -18.45
N GLY A 117 -10.78 9.85 -17.53
CA GLY A 117 -11.68 9.57 -16.40
C GLY A 117 -12.91 8.72 -16.74
N PRO A 118 -13.73 9.08 -17.75
CA PRO A 118 -14.89 8.26 -18.15
C PRO A 118 -14.54 6.84 -18.60
N CYS A 119 -13.34 6.63 -19.17
CA CYS A 119 -12.85 5.31 -19.51
C CYS A 119 -12.48 4.52 -18.25
N LEU A 120 -11.72 5.13 -17.34
CA LEU A 120 -11.31 4.50 -16.08
C LEU A 120 -12.52 4.07 -15.25
N ASN A 121 -13.54 4.92 -15.15
CA ASN A 121 -14.75 4.67 -14.38
C ASN A 121 -15.53 3.42 -14.79
N LYS A 122 -15.37 2.93 -16.04
CA LYS A 122 -15.99 1.68 -16.50
C LYS A 122 -15.33 0.43 -15.89
N PHE A 123 -14.08 0.55 -15.48
CA PHE A 123 -13.25 -0.59 -15.07
C PHE A 123 -12.57 -0.36 -13.73
N ILE A 124 -12.94 0.70 -13.00
CA ILE A 124 -12.26 1.17 -11.80
C ILE A 124 -12.27 0.15 -10.66
N LEU A 125 -13.28 -0.74 -10.68
CA LEU A 125 -13.47 -1.82 -9.70
C LEU A 125 -12.72 -3.11 -10.06
N ASP A 126 -12.09 -3.17 -11.23
CA ASP A 126 -11.24 -4.30 -11.62
C ASP A 126 -9.98 -4.29 -10.74
N ASP A 127 -9.90 -5.26 -9.83
CA ASP A 127 -8.85 -5.39 -8.84
C ASP A 127 -7.83 -6.47 -9.20
N ARG A 128 -7.86 -7.02 -10.42
CA ARG A 128 -7.07 -8.21 -10.78
C ARG A 128 -5.58 -8.09 -10.46
N CYS A 129 -4.99 -6.90 -10.65
CA CYS A 129 -3.57 -6.67 -10.40
C CYS A 129 -3.27 -6.58 -8.90
N ILE A 130 -4.18 -5.99 -8.12
CA ILE A 130 -4.10 -5.95 -6.66
C ILE A 130 -4.30 -7.36 -6.09
N ALA A 131 -5.31 -8.08 -6.56
CA ALA A 131 -5.60 -9.45 -6.16
C ALA A 131 -4.45 -10.40 -6.52
N GLY A 132 -3.89 -10.28 -7.73
CA GLY A 132 -2.75 -11.07 -8.20
C GLY A 132 -1.52 -10.86 -7.31
N PHE A 133 -1.13 -9.60 -7.10
CA PHE A 133 -0.04 -9.25 -6.18
C PHE A 133 -0.30 -9.75 -4.75
N SER A 134 -1.53 -9.58 -4.27
CA SER A 134 -1.93 -10.02 -2.93
C SER A 134 -1.78 -11.53 -2.77
N ASN A 135 -2.28 -12.30 -3.72
CA ASN A 135 -2.23 -13.75 -3.71
C ASN A 135 -0.79 -14.28 -3.78
N GLN A 136 0.09 -13.63 -4.54
CA GLN A 136 1.50 -14.00 -4.66
C GLN A 136 2.31 -13.63 -3.42
N SER A 137 1.93 -12.55 -2.72
CA SER A 137 2.74 -11.97 -1.64
C SER A 137 2.30 -12.41 -0.24
N LYS A 138 1.01 -12.72 -0.04
CA LYS A 138 0.47 -13.18 1.25
C LYS A 138 1.23 -14.36 1.87
N PRO A 139 1.62 -15.41 1.10
CA PRO A 139 2.37 -16.53 1.66
C PRO A 139 3.70 -16.11 2.31
N LEU A 140 4.31 -15.02 1.83
CA LEU A 140 5.59 -14.52 2.30
C LEU A 140 5.55 -14.04 3.76
N ILE A 141 4.39 -13.54 4.24
CA ILE A 141 4.23 -13.03 5.60
C ILE A 141 4.56 -14.12 6.63
N SER A 142 4.06 -15.34 6.41
CA SER A 142 4.27 -16.47 7.32
C SER A 142 5.49 -17.35 6.99
N ALA A 143 6.12 -17.13 5.84
CA ALA A 143 7.23 -17.95 5.37
C ALA A 143 8.52 -17.63 6.13
N LYS A 144 9.24 -18.63 6.65
CA LYS A 144 10.52 -18.42 7.34
C LYS A 144 11.69 -18.43 6.35
N ILE A 145 11.79 -17.41 5.52
CA ILE A 145 12.81 -17.30 4.47
C ILE A 145 13.66 -16.03 4.60
N GLY A 146 13.50 -15.27 5.68
CA GLY A 146 14.27 -14.07 5.98
C GLY A 146 14.22 -13.06 4.85
N ASN A 147 15.37 -12.45 4.53
CA ASN A 147 15.47 -11.41 3.51
C ASN A 147 15.06 -11.85 2.09
N LYS A 148 14.92 -13.16 1.81
CA LYS A 148 14.37 -13.62 0.52
C LYS A 148 12.93 -13.16 0.30
N LYS A 149 12.18 -12.85 1.37
CA LYS A 149 10.86 -12.19 1.24
C LYS A 149 10.95 -10.90 0.43
N LEU A 150 12.05 -10.15 0.58
CA LEU A 150 12.28 -8.90 -0.15
C LEU A 150 12.50 -9.17 -1.64
N GLU A 151 13.27 -10.19 -2.01
CA GLU A 151 13.44 -10.55 -3.42
C GLU A 151 12.10 -10.95 -4.07
N HIS A 152 11.29 -11.74 -3.37
CA HIS A 152 9.97 -12.13 -3.87
C HIS A 152 9.02 -10.94 -4.02
N ILE A 153 8.97 -10.02 -3.05
CA ILE A 153 8.04 -8.87 -3.14
C ILE A 153 8.41 -7.92 -4.27
N CYS A 154 9.71 -7.76 -4.57
CA CYS A 154 10.19 -7.01 -5.73
C CYS A 154 9.70 -7.64 -7.05
N CYS A 155 9.84 -8.96 -7.19
CA CYS A 155 9.36 -9.68 -8.37
C CYS A 155 7.83 -9.68 -8.51
N ASN A 156 7.11 -9.80 -7.40
CA ASN A 156 5.65 -9.69 -7.39
C ASN A 156 5.21 -8.29 -7.81
N TYR A 157 5.92 -7.24 -7.37
CA TYR A 157 5.63 -5.86 -7.74
C TYR A 157 5.89 -5.62 -9.24
N ALA A 158 6.99 -6.13 -9.78
CA ALA A 158 7.27 -6.08 -11.21
C ALA A 158 6.14 -6.72 -12.02
N SER A 159 5.68 -7.89 -11.60
CA SER A 159 4.54 -8.60 -12.22
C SER A 159 3.23 -7.80 -12.11
N ALA A 160 2.99 -7.15 -10.98
CA ALA A 160 1.84 -6.28 -10.78
C ALA A 160 1.88 -5.06 -11.71
N MET A 161 3.06 -4.49 -11.95
CA MET A 161 3.23 -3.38 -12.89
C MET A 161 3.05 -3.79 -14.35
N THR A 162 3.46 -5.01 -14.73
CA THR A 162 3.11 -5.61 -16.02
C THR A 162 1.60 -5.78 -16.15
N CYS A 163 0.93 -6.29 -15.12
CA CYS A 163 -0.53 -6.40 -15.10
C CYS A 163 -1.23 -5.03 -15.26
N VAL A 164 -0.74 -3.98 -14.59
CA VAL A 164 -1.27 -2.62 -14.75
C VAL A 164 -1.11 -2.15 -16.20
N ASP A 165 0.04 -2.41 -16.82
CA ASP A 165 0.28 -2.05 -18.22
C ASP A 165 -0.69 -2.78 -19.17
N ASP A 166 -0.83 -4.09 -19.00
CA ASP A 166 -1.77 -4.91 -19.78
C ASP A 166 -3.20 -4.45 -19.58
N TRP A 167 -3.60 -4.15 -18.34
CA TRP A 167 -4.92 -3.60 -18.02
C TRP A 167 -5.17 -2.28 -18.78
N ILE A 168 -4.18 -1.39 -18.87
CA ILE A 168 -4.31 -0.16 -19.65
C ILE A 168 -4.42 -0.48 -21.15
N MET A 169 -3.64 -1.44 -21.64
CA MET A 169 -3.50 -1.76 -23.06
C MET A 169 -4.68 -2.56 -23.64
N GLU A 170 -5.35 -3.39 -22.84
CA GLU A 170 -6.55 -4.13 -23.25
C GLU A 170 -7.69 -3.19 -23.70
N ARG A 171 -7.72 -1.96 -23.18
CA ARG A 171 -8.82 -1.01 -23.34
C ARG A 171 -8.44 0.08 -24.34
N SER A 172 -9.15 0.12 -25.47
CA SER A 172 -8.92 1.11 -26.52
C SER A 172 -9.00 2.56 -26.01
N CYS A 173 -9.89 2.84 -25.06
CA CYS A 173 -10.07 4.19 -24.51
C CYS A 173 -8.98 4.67 -23.54
N SER A 174 -8.06 3.79 -23.11
CA SER A 174 -6.95 4.14 -22.21
C SER A 174 -5.55 3.98 -22.83
N ARG A 175 -5.40 3.26 -23.95
CA ARG A 175 -4.09 3.05 -24.64
C ARG A 175 -3.32 4.33 -24.90
N ASP A 176 -3.99 5.37 -25.42
CA ASP A 176 -3.35 6.66 -25.73
C ASP A 176 -2.86 7.41 -24.48
N TYR A 177 -3.25 6.94 -23.30
CA TYR A 177 -2.88 7.48 -21.99
C TYR A 177 -1.96 6.53 -21.21
N ARG A 178 -1.39 5.50 -21.84
CA ARG A 178 -0.53 4.50 -21.20
C ARG A 178 0.55 5.12 -20.31
N GLU A 179 1.38 6.00 -20.88
CA GLU A 179 2.46 6.67 -20.14
C GLU A 179 1.91 7.44 -18.93
N LEU A 180 0.83 8.21 -19.11
CA LEU A 180 0.20 8.99 -18.04
C LEU A 180 -0.31 8.12 -16.89
N LEU A 181 -0.94 6.99 -17.21
CA LEU A 181 -1.55 6.09 -16.23
C LEU A 181 -0.49 5.23 -15.53
N THR A 182 0.50 4.73 -16.27
CA THR A 182 1.63 4.00 -15.70
C THR A 182 2.47 4.91 -14.79
N ASP A 183 2.75 6.15 -15.21
CA ASP A 183 3.42 7.16 -14.37
C ASP A 183 2.66 7.49 -13.09
N TYR A 184 1.32 7.47 -13.14
CA TYR A 184 0.49 7.71 -11.96
C TYR A 184 0.70 6.63 -10.91
N VAL A 185 0.64 5.36 -11.32
CA VAL A 185 0.82 4.22 -10.40
C VAL A 185 2.27 4.16 -9.90
N ARG A 186 3.25 4.27 -10.81
CA ARG A 186 4.68 4.31 -10.47
C ARG A 186 5.04 5.46 -9.54
N GLY A 187 4.54 6.66 -9.81
CA GLY A 187 4.81 7.83 -8.98
C GLY A 187 4.33 7.70 -7.53
N VAL A 188 3.39 6.78 -7.26
CA VAL A 188 2.95 6.47 -5.89
C VAL A 188 3.84 5.40 -5.24
N PHE A 189 4.19 4.33 -5.96
CA PHE A 189 4.76 3.12 -5.36
C PHE A 189 6.27 2.94 -5.58
N ASP A 190 6.87 3.51 -6.63
CA ASP A 190 8.27 3.22 -7.00
C ASP A 190 9.26 3.60 -5.90
N ASN A 191 9.07 4.73 -5.20
CA ASN A 191 9.95 5.12 -4.10
C ASN A 191 9.89 4.13 -2.93
N MET A 192 8.69 3.63 -2.64
CA MET A 192 8.46 2.65 -1.58
C MET A 192 9.13 1.31 -1.94
N ILE A 193 9.02 0.90 -3.20
CA ILE A 193 9.68 -0.30 -3.72
C ILE A 193 11.19 -0.12 -3.78
N ALA A 194 11.69 1.06 -4.13
CA ALA A 194 13.13 1.35 -4.15
C ALA A 194 13.76 1.22 -2.75
N VAL A 195 13.05 1.63 -1.70
CA VAL A 195 13.49 1.44 -0.31
C VAL A 195 13.62 -0.04 0.05
N ILE A 196 12.73 -0.89 -0.46
CA ILE A 196 12.72 -2.33 -0.15
C ILE A 196 13.72 -3.10 -1.00
N CYS A 197 13.71 -2.84 -2.30
CA CYS A 197 14.47 -3.61 -3.28
C CYS A 197 15.92 -3.14 -3.36
N GLY A 198 16.23 -1.87 -3.06
CA GLY A 198 17.57 -1.33 -3.24
C GLY A 198 18.07 -1.60 -4.66
N GLU A 199 19.22 -2.27 -4.78
CA GLU A 199 19.81 -2.69 -6.06
C GLU A 199 19.27 -4.02 -6.62
N ASN A 200 18.37 -4.70 -5.90
CA ASN A 200 17.72 -5.92 -6.35
C ASN A 200 16.71 -5.57 -7.46
N ASN A 201 17.24 -5.37 -8.67
CA ASN A 201 16.50 -5.02 -9.86
C ASN A 201 15.51 -6.12 -10.27
N ASN A 202 14.46 -5.70 -10.99
CA ASN A 202 13.43 -6.55 -11.57
C ASN A 202 13.98 -7.36 -12.77
N ASP A 203 15.01 -8.17 -12.54
CA ASP A 203 15.57 -9.09 -13.53
C ASP A 203 14.59 -10.24 -13.77
N SER A 204 14.07 -10.36 -15.00
CA SER A 204 13.04 -11.33 -15.37
C SER A 204 13.49 -12.76 -15.08
N ASP A 205 14.74 -13.10 -15.38
CA ASP A 205 15.24 -14.46 -15.25
C ASP A 205 15.37 -14.84 -13.77
N ARG A 206 15.83 -13.89 -12.96
CA ARG A 206 15.87 -14.04 -11.50
C ARG A 206 14.47 -14.21 -10.92
N CYS A 207 13.51 -13.42 -11.38
CA CYS A 207 12.13 -13.48 -10.91
C CYS A 207 11.44 -14.78 -11.31
N ASP A 208 11.69 -15.32 -12.50
CA ASP A 208 11.15 -16.61 -12.94
C ASP A 208 11.65 -17.76 -12.06
N HIS A 209 12.95 -17.77 -11.75
CA HIS A 209 13.54 -18.76 -10.85
C HIS A 209 13.04 -18.65 -9.41
N LEU A 210 12.82 -17.43 -8.90
CA LEU A 210 12.27 -17.20 -7.56
C LEU A 210 10.80 -17.62 -7.49
N ASN A 211 9.99 -17.26 -8.48
CA ASN A 211 8.56 -17.58 -8.52
C ASN A 211 8.30 -19.09 -8.51
N ALA A 212 9.16 -19.89 -9.16
CA ALA A 212 9.08 -21.35 -9.11
C ALA A 212 9.23 -21.92 -7.69
N LYS A 213 9.88 -21.18 -6.78
CA LYS A 213 10.13 -21.56 -5.38
C LYS A 213 9.29 -20.75 -4.39
N ALA A 214 8.28 -20.02 -4.87
CA ALA A 214 7.45 -19.18 -4.02
C ALA A 214 6.77 -20.02 -2.92
N PRO A 215 6.81 -19.56 -1.66
CA PRO A 215 6.06 -20.18 -0.57
C PRO A 215 4.57 -20.29 -0.92
N LYS A 216 3.93 -21.36 -0.47
CA LYS A 216 2.49 -21.57 -0.63
C LYS A 216 1.82 -21.59 0.73
N MET A 217 0.61 -21.04 0.78
CA MET A 217 -0.24 -21.14 1.96
C MET A 217 -0.96 -22.49 1.97
N ASN A 218 -1.06 -23.10 3.15
CA ASN A 218 -1.97 -24.21 3.37
C ASN A 218 -3.42 -23.70 3.49
N ALA A 219 -4.39 -24.61 3.52
CA ALA A 219 -5.82 -24.27 3.53
C ALA A 219 -6.23 -23.43 4.76
N GLU A 220 -5.61 -23.68 5.91
CA GLU A 220 -5.90 -22.96 7.16
C GLU A 220 -5.34 -21.54 7.13
N GLN A 221 -4.10 -21.38 6.68
CA GLN A 221 -3.47 -20.08 6.44
C GLN A 221 -4.30 -19.27 5.43
N ALA A 222 -4.75 -19.89 4.35
CA ALA A 222 -5.57 -19.21 3.34
C ALA A 222 -6.89 -18.69 3.95
N LYS A 223 -7.56 -19.51 4.77
CA LYS A 223 -8.81 -19.17 5.44
C LYS A 223 -8.67 -18.01 6.43
N ASN A 224 -7.54 -17.94 7.13
CA ASN A 224 -7.29 -16.92 8.17
C ASN A 224 -6.54 -15.69 7.63
N SER A 225 -6.31 -15.59 6.33
CA SER A 225 -5.51 -14.51 5.76
C SER A 225 -6.23 -13.17 5.72
N THR A 226 -5.51 -12.11 6.06
CA THR A 226 -6.01 -10.73 6.00
C THR A 226 -6.38 -10.36 4.55
N PRO A 227 -7.57 -9.79 4.31
CA PRO A 227 -7.92 -9.28 2.99
C PRO A 227 -7.29 -7.92 2.74
N TYR A 228 -6.28 -7.84 1.87
CA TYR A 228 -5.67 -6.58 1.47
C TYR A 228 -6.42 -5.93 0.32
N ASN A 229 -6.50 -4.60 0.36
CA ASN A 229 -7.16 -3.73 -0.61
C ASN A 229 -6.14 -2.83 -1.33
N SER A 230 -4.93 -2.70 -0.79
CA SER A 230 -3.83 -1.95 -1.39
C SER A 230 -2.51 -2.72 -1.33
N PHE A 231 -1.58 -2.35 -2.22
CA PHE A 231 -0.21 -2.86 -2.20
C PHE A 231 0.54 -2.47 -0.91
N MET A 232 0.23 -1.31 -0.33
CA MET A 232 0.96 -0.74 0.81
C MET A 232 0.92 -1.68 2.03
N PHE A 233 -0.27 -2.13 2.42
CA PHE A 233 -0.44 -2.89 3.68
C PHE A 233 0.13 -4.30 3.62
N ILE A 234 0.05 -4.96 2.45
CA ILE A 234 0.66 -6.28 2.31
C ILE A 234 2.19 -6.20 2.33
N ILE A 235 2.76 -5.17 1.71
CA ILE A 235 4.21 -4.97 1.71
C ILE A 235 4.72 -4.69 3.12
N MET A 236 3.98 -3.87 3.88
CA MET A 236 4.30 -3.56 5.27
C MET A 236 4.20 -4.79 6.18
N ASP A 237 3.16 -5.61 6.05
CA ASP A 237 3.05 -6.85 6.84
C ASP A 237 4.17 -7.84 6.51
N ILE A 238 4.65 -7.88 5.26
CA ILE A 238 5.83 -8.65 4.88
C ILE A 238 7.07 -8.08 5.54
N PHE A 239 7.24 -6.76 5.53
CA PHE A 239 8.38 -6.08 6.14
C PHE A 239 8.42 -6.33 7.66
N ASP A 240 7.30 -6.18 8.35
CA ASP A 240 7.19 -6.47 9.80
C ASP A 240 7.46 -7.95 10.12
N SER A 241 7.13 -8.85 9.20
CA SER A 241 7.41 -10.28 9.38
C SER A 241 8.89 -10.64 9.26
N LEU A 242 9.77 -9.72 8.83
CA LEU A 242 11.21 -9.96 8.79
C LEU A 242 11.80 -10.00 10.20
N ASP A 243 11.34 -9.12 11.08
CA ASP A 243 11.81 -9.05 12.48
C ASP A 243 11.46 -10.33 13.25
N ASN A 244 10.34 -10.97 12.89
CA ASN A 244 9.92 -12.26 13.46
C ASN A 244 10.71 -13.46 12.91
N ASP A 245 11.31 -13.34 11.73
CA ASP A 245 12.17 -14.38 11.13
C ASP A 245 13.60 -14.33 11.68
N ILE A 246 14.11 -13.15 12.06
CA ILE A 246 15.48 -12.95 12.58
C ILE A 246 15.63 -13.48 14.02
N ASN A 247 14.53 -13.55 14.77
CA ASN A 247 14.49 -13.99 16.17
C ASN A 247 14.00 -15.44 16.37
N ALA A 248 13.85 -16.23 15.28
CA ALA A 248 13.35 -17.60 15.28
C ALA A 248 14.42 -18.63 14.88
#